data_AF-A0A7V9FEC7-F1
#
_entry.id   AF-A0A7V9FEC7-F1
#
_cell.length_a   1.000
_cell.length_b   1.000
_cell.length_c   1.000
_cell.angle_alpha   90.00
_cell.angle_beta   90.00
_cell.angle_gamma   90.00
#
_symmetry.space_group_name_H-M   'P 1'
#
loop_
_entity.id
_entity.type
_entity.pdbx_description
1 polymer ?
#
loop_
_entity_poly.entity_id
_entity_poly.type
_entity_poly.pdbx_seq_one_letter_code
_entity_poly.pdbx_strand_id
1 'polypeptide(L)' 'LLVAGFAGAFIPILLEGLGIDPAVASSIFVTAFTDVCGFLLLLGLAGWLLL' A
#
# COMPACT_ATOMS: atom_id res chain seq x y z
N LEU A 1 7.89 3.47 6.58
CA LEU A 1 8.01 2.16 7.26
C LEU A 1 6.71 1.71 7.92
N LEU A 2 6.02 2.55 8.71
CA LEU A 2 4.73 2.16 9.33
C LEU A 2 3.66 1.77 8.30
N VAL A 3 3.41 2.59 7.28
CA VAL A 3 2.40 2.31 6.24
C VAL A 3 2.75 1.06 5.43
N ALA A 4 4.01 0.93 5.02
CA ALA A 4 4.49 -0.25 4.28
C ALA A 4 4.42 -1.54 5.11
N GLY A 5 4.76 -1.48 6.40
CA GLY A 5 4.67 -2.62 7.32
C GLY A 5 3.23 -3.03 7.62
N PHE A 6 2.33 -2.05 7.77
CA PHE A 6 0.90 -2.31 7.95
C PHE A 6 0.26 -2.88 6.69
N ALA A 7 0.59 -2.33 5.52
CA ALA A 7 0.12 -2.82 4.24
C ALA A 7 0.63 -4.23 3.94
N GLY A 8 1.92 -4.51 4.18
CA GLY A 8 2.52 -5.83 3.96
C GLY A 8 1.93 -6.94 4.82
N ALA A 9 1.40 -6.61 6.01
CA ALA A 9 0.71 -7.58 6.87
C ALA A 9 -0.80 -7.67 6.57
N PHE A 10 -1.45 -6.54 6.27
CA PHE A 10 -2.91 -6.46 6.14
C PHE A 10 -3.42 -6.91 4.76
N ILE A 11 -2.69 -6.59 3.69
CA ILE A 11 -3.04 -6.96 2.30
C ILE A 11 -3.16 -8.48 2.09
N PRO A 12 -2.19 -9.32 2.49
CA PRO A 12 -2.32 -10.77 2.31
C PRO A 12 -3.47 -11.37 3.10
N ILE A 13 -3.74 -10.90 4.32
CA ILE A 13 -4.88 -11.35 5.14
C ILE A 13 -6.21 -11.02 4.46
N LEU A 14 -6.32 -9.85 3.85
CA LEU A 14 -7.53 -9.43 3.13
C LEU A 14 -7.74 -10.24 1.85
N LEU A 15 -6.67 -10.53 1.10
CA LEU A 15 -6.70 -11.36 -0.10
C LEU A 15 -7.09 -12.81 0.21
N GLU A 16 -6.57 -13.38 1.29
CA GLU A 16 -6.91 -14.72 1.75
C GLU A 16 -8.39 -14.81 2.16
N GLY A 17 -8.92 -13.79 2.84
CA GLY A 17 -10.35 -13.69 3.17
C GLY A 17 -11.29 -13.57 1.95
N LEU A 18 -10.76 -13.14 0.80
CA LEU A 18 -11.49 -13.06 -0.47
C LEU A 18 -11.29 -14.31 -1.35
N GLY A 19 -10.53 -15.31 -0.89
CA GLY A 19 -10.22 -16.53 -1.64
C GLY A 19 -9.25 -16.33 -2.80
N ILE A 20 -8.53 -15.19 -2.82
CA ILE A 20 -7.53 -14.87 -3.83
C ILE A 20 -6.16 -15.33 -3.31
N ASP A 21 -5.41 -16.08 -4.11
CA ASP A 21 -4.10 -16.59 -3.73
C ASP A 21 -3.14 -15.43 -3.37
N PRO A 22 -2.80 -15.26 -2.07
CA PRO A 22 -1.96 -14.16 -1.64
C PRO A 22 -0.57 -14.25 -2.25
N ALA A 23 -0.04 -15.43 -2.55
CA ALA A 23 1.33 -15.53 -3.07
C ALA A 23 1.48 -14.87 -4.45
N VAL A 24 0.43 -14.94 -5.28
CA VAL A 24 0.43 -14.36 -6.63
C VAL A 24 -0.04 -12.91 -6.61
N ALA A 25 -1.04 -12.59 -5.81
CA ALA A 25 -1.65 -11.25 -5.77
C ALA A 25 -0.96 -10.27 -4.80
N SER A 26 -0.33 -10.76 -3.74
CA SER A 26 0.27 -9.92 -2.68
C SER A 26 1.33 -8.97 -3.22
N SER A 27 2.22 -9.44 -4.10
CA SER A 27 3.34 -8.61 -4.58
C SER A 27 2.86 -7.38 -5.35
N ILE A 28 1.89 -7.56 -6.25
CA ILE A 28 1.29 -6.50 -7.06
C ILE A 28 0.46 -5.56 -6.19
N PHE A 29 -0.35 -6.09 -5.26
CA PHE A 29 -1.15 -5.25 -4.37
C PHE A 29 -0.29 -4.45 -3.39
N VAL A 30 0.73 -5.06 -2.79
CA VAL A 30 1.65 -4.40 -1.85
C VAL A 30 2.43 -3.30 -2.55
N THR A 31 2.96 -3.55 -3.75
CA THR A 31 3.66 -2.52 -4.52
C THR A 31 2.72 -1.40 -4.94
N ALA A 32 1.55 -1.69 -5.50
CA ALA A 32 0.57 -0.67 -5.85
C ALA A 32 0.14 0.19 -4.65
N PHE A 33 -0.09 -0.43 -3.49
CA PHE A 33 -0.45 0.29 -2.27
C PHE A 33 0.69 1.18 -1.78
N THR A 34 1.92 0.66 -1.76
CA THR A 34 3.12 1.44 -1.43
C THR A 34 3.33 2.60 -2.40
N ASP A 35 3.09 2.40 -3.70
CA ASP A 35 3.22 3.44 -4.73
C ASP A 35 2.19 4.56 -4.53
N VAL A 36 0.92 4.21 -4.29
CA VAL A 36 -0.15 5.19 -4.03
C VAL A 36 0.13 5.97 -2.76
N CYS A 37 0.50 5.30 -1.67
CA CYS A 37 0.86 5.98 -0.43
C CYS A 37 2.11 6.85 -0.59
N GLY A 38 3.11 6.38 -1.34
CA GLY A 38 4.33 7.12 -1.63
C GLY A 38 4.04 8.41 -2.40
N PHE A 39 3.24 8.33 -3.47
CA PHE A 39 2.82 9.50 -4.22
C PHE A 39 1.95 10.45 -3.39
N LEU A 40 0.97 9.94 -2.64
CA LEU A 40 0.12 10.77 -1.78
C LEU A 40 0.92 11.50 -0.71
N LEU A 41 1.90 10.85 -0.09
CA LEU A 41 2.77 11.49 0.89
C LEU A 41 3.61 12.58 0.23
N LEU A 42 4.21 12.31 -0.93
CA LEU A 42 5.03 13.31 -1.62
C LEU A 42 4.19 14.51 -2.10
N LEU A 43 3.09 14.26 -2.81
CA LEU A 43 2.22 15.31 -3.35
C LEU A 43 1.46 16.05 -2.25
N GLY A 44 1.00 15.35 -1.22
CA GLY A 44 0.32 15.97 -0.07
C GLY A 44 1.26 16.86 0.73
N LEU A 45 2.50 16.43 0.95
CA LEU A 45 3.51 17.24 1.64
C LEU A 45 3.94 18.45 0.78
N ALA A 46 4.07 18.28 -0.53
CA ALA A 46 4.31 19.38 -1.46
C ALA A 46 3.14 20.37 -1.48
N GLY A 47 1.90 19.89 -1.49
CA GLY A 47 0.71 20.71 -1.42
C GLY A 47 0.62 21.50 -0.11
N TRP A 48 0.93 20.87 1.03
CA TRP A 48 1.02 21.58 2.31
C TRP A 48 2.10 22.66 2.24
N LEU A 49 3.29 22.35 1.72
CA LEU A 49 4.43 23.26 1.76
C LEU A 49 4.30 24.45 0.78
N LEU A 50 3.62 24.26 -0.35
CA LEU A 50 3.49 25.26 -1.42
C LEU A 50 2.21 26.11 -1.33
N LEU A 51 1.19 25.67 -0.58
CA LEU A 51 -0.03 26.44 -0.30
C LEU A 51 0.10 27.20 1.03
#